data_AF-A0A949WNS2-F1
#
_entry.id   AF-A0A949WNS2-F1
#
_cell.length_a   1.000
_cell.length_b   1.000
_cell.length_c   1.000
_cell.angle_alpha   90.00
_cell.angle_beta   90.00
_cell.angle_gamma   90.00
#
_symmetry.space_group_name_H-M   'P 1'
#
loop_
_entity.id
_entity.type
_entity.pdbx_description
1 polymer ?
#
loop_
_entity_poly.entity_id
_entity_poly.type
_entity_poly.pdbx_seq_one_letter_code
_entity_poly.pdbx_strand_id
1 'polypeptide(L)'
;MKSVFSWWTTRVTVISTLFILLSGNTTQANDPGACFMTTEDGRTINLGSLCGITPVKPVDTGVYQIPIKRRSGNTPIVDVTFNGKKTFEMIFDTGASGTLITQSMANALQLKPSGTLQASIADGSVIKLKTGQVKSIGVGGAKVNNVRVAIAPNADTGLLGHDFFGNYDVKIGKNMIELYRRQKTASNQ
;
A
#
# COMPACT_ATOMS: atom_id res chain seq x y z
N MET A 1 53.82 18.20 -57.27
CA MET A 1 52.53 18.44 -56.58
C MET A 1 52.66 17.90 -55.16
N LYS A 2 52.85 18.76 -54.16
CA LYS A 2 53.03 18.37 -52.75
C LYS A 2 51.76 18.66 -51.96
N SER A 3 51.40 17.69 -51.13
CA SER A 3 50.22 17.62 -50.27
C SER A 3 50.14 18.75 -49.26
N VAL A 4 48.90 19.13 -48.89
CA VAL A 4 48.60 19.76 -47.60
C VAL A 4 47.26 19.19 -47.12
N PHE A 5 47.33 18.21 -46.21
CA PHE A 5 46.21 17.69 -45.46
C PHE A 5 46.12 18.54 -44.19
N SER A 6 45.11 19.43 -44.11
CA SER A 6 44.89 20.32 -42.98
C SER A 6 44.01 19.64 -41.94
N TRP A 7 44.61 19.34 -40.79
CA TRP A 7 43.97 18.74 -39.62
C TRP A 7 43.33 19.84 -38.77
N TRP A 8 42.01 19.98 -38.77
CA TRP A 8 41.30 20.80 -37.78
C TRP A 8 40.85 19.90 -36.63
N THR A 9 41.57 19.98 -35.51
CA THR A 9 41.16 19.39 -34.24
C THR A 9 40.34 20.44 -33.48
N THR A 10 39.02 20.36 -33.59
CA THR A 10 38.14 21.18 -32.73
C THR A 10 38.21 20.61 -31.32
N ARG A 11 38.81 21.36 -30.40
CA ARG A 11 38.82 21.03 -28.98
C ARG A 11 37.40 21.09 -28.43
N VAL A 12 36.83 19.94 -28.12
CA VAL A 12 35.58 19.84 -27.36
C VAL A 12 35.92 20.07 -25.89
N THR A 13 35.61 21.26 -25.38
CA THR A 13 35.67 21.55 -23.95
C THR A 13 34.47 20.89 -23.28
N VAL A 14 34.68 19.79 -22.57
CA VAL A 14 33.65 19.15 -21.75
C VAL A 14 33.47 20.02 -20.50
N ILE A 15 32.47 20.90 -20.51
CA ILE A 15 32.03 21.60 -19.30
C ILE A 15 31.33 20.55 -18.45
N SER A 16 31.99 20.09 -17.39
CA SER A 16 31.41 19.23 -16.38
C SER A 16 30.31 20.02 -15.67
N THR A 17 29.07 19.88 -16.13
CA THR A 17 27.90 20.37 -15.42
C THR A 17 27.72 19.51 -14.19
N LEU A 18 28.15 20.05 -13.05
CA LEU A 18 27.84 19.53 -11.74
C LEU A 18 26.31 19.56 -11.57
N PHE A 19 25.67 18.43 -11.88
CA PHE A 19 24.26 18.20 -11.58
C PHE A 19 24.10 18.19 -10.06
N ILE A 20 23.71 19.33 -9.50
CA ILE A 20 23.25 19.42 -8.12
C ILE A 20 21.93 18.65 -8.08
N LEU A 21 21.99 17.40 -7.61
CA LEU A 21 20.81 16.63 -7.24
C LEU A 21 20.12 17.38 -6.09
N LEU A 22 19.08 18.14 -6.42
CA LEU A 22 18.13 18.64 -5.44
C LEU A 22 17.32 17.42 -4.96
N SER A 23 17.87 16.69 -3.99
CA SER A 23 17.13 15.73 -3.19
C SER A 23 16.01 16.52 -2.52
N GLY A 24 14.79 16.43 -3.06
CA GLY A 24 13.59 16.86 -2.36
C GLY A 24 13.45 15.99 -1.12
N ASN A 25 14.06 16.42 -0.01
CA ASN A 25 13.75 15.87 1.29
C ASN A 25 12.28 16.21 1.52
N THR A 26 11.40 15.22 1.39
CA THR A 26 10.05 15.34 1.93
C THR A 26 10.23 15.43 3.45
N THR A 27 10.31 16.64 3.98
CA THR A 27 10.20 16.87 5.40
C THR A 27 8.79 16.44 5.80
N GLN A 28 8.65 15.25 6.38
CA GLN A 28 7.52 15.03 7.26
C GLN A 28 7.66 16.08 8.36
N ALA A 29 6.74 17.04 8.40
CA ALA A 29 6.57 17.84 9.59
C ALA A 29 6.20 16.86 10.71
N ASN A 30 7.14 16.57 11.59
CA ASN A 30 6.86 15.89 12.84
C ASN A 30 5.98 16.85 13.65
N ASP A 31 4.66 16.71 13.53
CA ASP A 31 3.69 17.45 14.31
C ASP A 31 3.77 16.94 15.77
N PRO A 32 4.33 17.73 16.72
CA PRO A 32 4.42 17.32 18.11
C PRO A 32 3.06 17.29 18.83
N GLY A 33 1.99 17.70 18.14
CA GLY A 33 0.64 17.82 18.65
C GLY A 33 0.37 19.20 19.25
N ALA A 34 -0.85 19.37 19.77
CA ALA A 34 -1.34 20.66 20.25
C ALA A 34 -0.77 21.13 21.61
N CYS A 35 -0.09 20.26 22.37
CA CYS A 35 0.47 20.61 23.68
C CYS A 35 1.80 19.87 23.91
N PHE A 36 2.88 20.64 23.84
CA PHE A 36 4.25 20.15 24.00
C PHE A 36 5.15 21.22 24.62
N MET A 37 6.29 20.78 25.14
CA MET A 37 7.40 21.64 25.57
C MET A 37 8.62 21.34 24.72
N THR A 38 9.35 22.39 24.33
CA THR A 38 10.66 22.26 23.70
C THR A 38 11.74 22.54 24.72
N THR A 39 12.73 21.66 24.77
CA THR A 39 13.91 21.76 25.64
C THR A 39 15.00 22.60 24.96
N GLU A 40 16.02 23.04 25.72
CA GLU A 40 17.12 23.86 25.19
C GLU A 40 17.93 23.15 24.09
N ASP A 41 17.96 21.81 24.07
CA ASP A 41 18.62 20.99 23.04
C ASP A 41 17.71 20.70 21.83
N GLY A 42 16.51 21.30 21.77
CA GLY A 42 15.59 21.19 20.64
C GLY A 42 14.72 19.93 20.64
N ARG A 43 14.71 19.13 21.71
CA ARG A 43 13.80 17.98 21.82
C ARG A 43 12.41 18.42 22.26
N THR A 44 11.40 17.73 21.73
CA THR A 44 10.00 17.99 22.06
C THR A 44 9.45 16.94 23.03
N ILE A 45 8.83 17.39 24.11
CA ILE A 45 8.14 16.55 25.12
C ILE A 45 6.64 16.74 24.95
N ASN A 46 5.90 15.65 24.70
CA ASN A 46 4.43 15.70 24.62
C ASN A 46 3.82 15.87 26.02
N LEU A 47 2.99 16.90 26.20
CA LEU A 47 2.35 17.23 27.48
C LEU A 47 0.82 17.07 27.43
N GLY A 48 0.29 16.34 26.44
CA GLY A 48 -1.16 16.22 26.22
C GLY A 48 -1.92 15.75 27.46
N SER A 49 -1.37 14.80 28.22
CA SER A 49 -1.96 14.31 29.48
C SER A 49 -2.06 15.36 30.58
N LEU A 50 -1.15 16.34 30.61
CA LEU A 50 -1.18 17.45 31.57
C LEU A 50 -2.18 18.53 31.16
N CYS A 51 -2.28 18.79 29.85
CA CYS A 51 -3.22 19.75 29.28
C CYS A 51 -4.68 19.26 29.29
N GLY A 52 -4.97 18.05 29.76
CA GLY A 52 -6.29 17.42 29.59
C GLY A 52 -6.64 17.13 28.13
N ILE A 53 -5.65 17.20 27.24
CA ILE A 53 -5.76 16.85 25.83
C ILE A 53 -5.44 15.36 25.75
N THR A 54 -6.47 14.52 25.78
CA THR A 54 -6.31 13.11 25.40
C THR A 54 -5.53 13.05 24.10
N PRO A 55 -4.49 12.20 23.96
CA PRO A 55 -3.72 12.11 22.72
C PRO A 55 -4.72 12.04 21.58
N VAL A 56 -4.71 13.06 20.72
CA VAL A 56 -5.65 13.20 19.63
C VAL A 56 -5.53 11.92 18.85
N LYS A 57 -6.52 11.03 18.97
CA LYS A 57 -6.60 9.84 18.14
C LYS A 57 -6.40 10.35 16.72
N PRO A 58 -5.40 9.87 15.97
CA PRO A 58 -5.07 10.41 14.66
C PRO A 58 -6.38 10.63 13.90
N VAL A 59 -6.64 11.88 13.51
CA VAL A 59 -7.88 12.22 12.83
C VAL A 59 -7.94 11.30 11.63
N ASP A 60 -8.94 10.43 11.61
CA ASP A 60 -9.16 9.52 10.49
C ASP A 60 -9.65 10.38 9.33
N THR A 61 -8.69 10.86 8.53
CA THR A 61 -8.95 11.70 7.35
C THR A 61 -9.73 10.95 6.28
N GLY A 62 -9.87 9.62 6.41
CA GLY A 62 -10.40 8.76 5.37
C GLY A 62 -9.46 8.62 4.17
N VAL A 63 -8.23 9.14 4.25
CA VAL A 63 -7.22 9.02 3.19
C VAL A 63 -6.08 8.13 3.67
N TYR A 64 -5.82 7.07 2.93
CA TYR A 64 -4.78 6.10 3.25
C TYR A 64 -3.76 6.01 2.13
N GLN A 65 -2.48 6.17 2.48
CA GLN A 65 -1.37 6.06 1.55
C GLN A 65 -0.66 4.72 1.75
N ILE A 66 -0.62 3.92 0.70
CA ILE A 66 -0.05 2.57 0.71
C ILE A 66 1.17 2.57 -0.23
N PRO A 67 2.39 2.44 0.30
CA PRO A 67 3.58 2.27 -0.52
C PRO A 67 3.50 0.99 -1.36
N ILE A 68 3.87 1.11 -2.63
CA ILE A 68 4.00 -0.04 -3.54
C ILE A 68 5.42 -0.57 -3.39
N LYS A 69 5.57 -1.82 -2.92
CA LYS A 69 6.89 -2.42 -2.69
C LYS A 69 7.62 -2.74 -3.98
N ARG A 70 6.87 -3.28 -4.94
CA ARG A 70 7.33 -3.67 -6.27
C ARG A 70 6.12 -3.85 -7.18
N ARG A 71 6.39 -4.14 -8.44
CA ARG A 71 5.36 -4.49 -9.42
C ARG A 71 5.63 -5.85 -10.02
N SER A 72 4.56 -6.59 -10.30
CA SER A 72 4.58 -7.81 -11.11
C SER A 72 3.66 -7.57 -12.30
N GLY A 73 4.16 -7.64 -13.52
CA GLY A 73 3.35 -7.36 -14.72
C GLY A 73 2.68 -5.97 -14.69
N ASN A 74 3.37 -4.96 -14.16
CA ASN A 74 2.83 -3.62 -13.87
C ASN A 74 1.78 -3.52 -12.76
N THR A 75 1.34 -4.62 -12.14
CA THR A 75 0.37 -4.60 -11.04
C THR A 75 1.07 -4.37 -9.69
N PRO A 76 0.52 -3.50 -8.80
CA PRO A 76 1.14 -3.24 -7.49
C PRO A 76 1.20 -4.47 -6.60
N ILE A 77 2.30 -4.62 -5.87
CA ILE A 77 2.42 -5.54 -4.74
C ILE A 77 2.62 -4.72 -3.46
N VAL A 78 1.80 -5.02 -2.45
CA VAL A 78 1.73 -4.28 -1.18
C VAL A 78 1.79 -5.24 0.01
N ASP A 79 2.23 -4.72 1.16
CA ASP A 79 2.17 -5.47 2.42
C ASP A 79 0.75 -5.47 2.98
N VAL A 80 0.20 -6.66 3.19
CA VAL A 80 -1.15 -6.87 3.73
C VAL A 80 -1.06 -7.62 5.05
N THR A 81 -1.60 -7.01 6.10
CA THR A 81 -1.57 -7.55 7.46
C THR A 81 -2.90 -8.20 7.83
N PHE A 82 -2.85 -9.50 8.11
CA PHE A 82 -3.99 -10.30 8.55
C PHE A 82 -3.99 -10.43 10.07
N ASN A 83 -5.18 -10.30 10.65
CA ASN A 83 -5.45 -10.43 12.08
C ASN A 83 -4.53 -9.58 12.98
N GLY A 84 -3.96 -8.49 12.43
CA GLY A 84 -3.01 -7.61 13.12
C GLY A 84 -1.66 -8.25 13.47
N LYS A 85 -1.34 -9.42 12.92
CA LYS A 85 -0.16 -10.22 13.34
C LYS A 85 0.72 -10.70 12.20
N LYS A 86 0.13 -11.14 11.07
CA LYS A 86 0.88 -11.75 9.97
C LYS A 86 0.78 -10.89 8.72
N THR A 87 1.91 -10.53 8.16
CA THR A 87 2.00 -9.68 6.97
C THR A 87 2.49 -10.51 5.79
N PHE A 88 1.84 -10.34 4.65
CA PHE A 88 2.20 -11.01 3.39
C PHE A 88 2.21 -10.00 2.25
N GLU A 89 3.08 -10.22 1.27
CA GLU A 89 3.01 -9.50 0.01
C GLU A 89 1.84 -10.03 -0.82
N MET A 90 0.96 -9.14 -1.26
CA MET A 90 -0.17 -9.49 -2.10
C MET A 90 -0.27 -8.53 -3.29
N ILE A 91 -0.81 -9.04 -4.39
CA ILE A 91 -1.18 -8.22 -5.54
C ILE A 91 -2.40 -7.39 -5.16
N PHE A 92 -2.33 -6.07 -5.36
CA PHE A 92 -3.51 -5.22 -5.29
C PHE A 92 -4.30 -5.38 -6.59
N ASP A 93 -5.36 -6.20 -6.56
CA ASP A 93 -6.03 -6.69 -7.75
C ASP A 93 -7.44 -6.09 -7.88
N THR A 94 -7.57 -5.08 -8.74
CA THR A 94 -8.85 -4.44 -9.04
C THR A 94 -9.81 -5.33 -9.82
N GLY A 95 -9.33 -6.41 -10.44
CA GLY A 95 -10.15 -7.39 -11.16
C GLY A 95 -10.76 -8.47 -10.25
N ALA A 96 -10.25 -8.63 -9.02
CA ALA A 96 -10.76 -9.59 -8.06
C ALA A 96 -11.91 -9.00 -7.24
N SER A 97 -13.09 -9.64 -7.28
CA SER A 97 -14.23 -9.26 -6.44
C SER A 97 -14.00 -9.56 -4.96
N GLY A 98 -13.28 -10.63 -4.65
CA GLY A 98 -12.96 -11.05 -3.28
C GLY A 98 -11.47 -11.33 -3.10
N THR A 99 -11.03 -11.31 -1.85
CA THR A 99 -9.65 -11.59 -1.48
C THR A 99 -9.36 -13.09 -1.60
N LEU A 100 -8.28 -13.41 -2.29
CA LEU A 100 -7.77 -14.77 -2.50
C LEU A 100 -6.41 -14.92 -1.82
N ILE A 101 -6.26 -15.94 -0.97
CA ILE A 101 -5.01 -16.26 -0.31
C ILE A 101 -4.48 -17.61 -0.80
N THR A 102 -3.17 -17.81 -0.68
CA THR A 102 -2.53 -19.07 -0.99
C THR A 102 -2.79 -20.11 0.11
N GLN A 103 -2.57 -21.39 -0.20
CA GLN A 103 -2.63 -22.45 0.80
C GLN A 103 -1.56 -22.24 1.90
N SER A 104 -0.37 -21.75 1.57
CA SER A 104 0.68 -21.47 2.55
C SER A 104 0.30 -20.34 3.51
N MET A 105 -0.36 -19.28 3.01
CA MET A 105 -0.92 -18.22 3.85
C MET A 105 -2.02 -18.76 4.78
N ALA A 106 -2.93 -19.59 4.27
CA ALA A 106 -3.98 -20.21 5.07
C ALA A 106 -3.41 -21.05 6.22
N ASN A 107 -2.37 -21.84 5.94
CA ASN A 107 -1.66 -22.63 6.94
C ASN A 107 -0.96 -21.73 7.97
N ALA A 108 -0.24 -20.69 7.51
CA ALA A 108 0.44 -19.74 8.39
C ALA A 108 -0.54 -18.99 9.31
N LEU A 109 -1.74 -18.69 8.82
CA LEU A 109 -2.83 -18.07 9.56
C LEU A 109 -3.63 -19.07 10.42
N GLN A 110 -3.34 -20.37 10.31
CA GLN A 110 -4.06 -21.46 10.98
C GLN A 110 -5.56 -21.44 10.71
N LEU A 111 -5.94 -21.10 9.47
CA LEU A 111 -7.34 -21.03 9.08
C LEU A 111 -7.94 -22.43 8.95
N LYS A 112 -9.09 -22.64 9.58
CA LYS A 112 -9.94 -23.79 9.32
C LYS A 112 -10.85 -23.46 8.15
N PRO A 113 -10.97 -24.34 7.14
CA PRO A 113 -11.95 -24.15 6.07
C PRO A 113 -13.36 -23.98 6.65
N SER A 114 -14.05 -22.92 6.23
CA SER A 114 -15.40 -22.56 6.70
C SER A 114 -16.49 -22.79 5.66
N GLY A 115 -16.10 -23.19 4.44
CA GLY A 115 -17.03 -23.45 3.34
C GLY A 115 -16.33 -23.51 1.99
N THR A 116 -17.12 -23.31 0.94
CA THR A 116 -16.62 -23.21 -0.45
C THR A 116 -17.36 -22.12 -1.20
N LEU A 117 -16.73 -21.58 -2.24
CA LEU A 117 -17.36 -20.67 -3.21
C LEU A 117 -17.05 -21.10 -4.64
N GLN A 118 -17.87 -20.66 -5.59
CA GLN A 118 -17.56 -20.74 -7.00
C GLN A 118 -16.86 -19.44 -7.41
N ALA A 119 -15.68 -19.54 -8.02
CA ALA A 119 -14.91 -18.42 -8.52
C ALA A 119 -14.87 -18.48 -10.04
N SER A 120 -15.27 -17.38 -10.69
CA SER A 120 -15.09 -17.20 -12.12
C SER A 120 -13.67 -16.73 -12.41
N ILE A 121 -13.00 -17.40 -13.33
CA ILE A 121 -11.64 -17.08 -13.77
C ILE A 121 -11.72 -16.24 -15.05
N ALA A 122 -10.67 -15.46 -15.33
CA ALA A 122 -10.60 -14.58 -16.49
C ALA A 122 -10.75 -15.30 -17.84
N ASP A 123 -10.46 -16.60 -17.89
CA ASP A 123 -10.66 -17.46 -19.07
C ASP A 123 -12.12 -17.95 -19.24
N GLY A 124 -13.02 -17.53 -18.34
CA GLY A 124 -14.43 -17.93 -18.33
C GLY A 124 -14.72 -19.22 -17.59
N SER A 125 -13.70 -19.96 -17.12
CA SER A 125 -13.91 -21.15 -16.31
C SER A 125 -14.45 -20.79 -14.93
N VAL A 126 -15.19 -21.73 -14.33
CA VAL A 126 -15.68 -21.61 -12.96
C VAL A 126 -15.11 -22.74 -12.13
N ILE A 127 -14.41 -22.39 -11.06
CA ILE A 127 -13.77 -23.36 -10.17
C ILE A 127 -14.33 -23.26 -8.76
N LYS A 128 -14.33 -24.38 -8.03
CA LYS A 128 -14.75 -24.43 -6.63
C LYS A 128 -13.55 -24.25 -5.72
N LEU A 129 -13.53 -23.18 -4.94
CA LEU A 129 -12.48 -22.89 -3.97
C LEU A 129 -12.98 -23.09 -2.54
N LYS A 130 -12.10 -23.59 -1.66
CA LYS A 130 -12.34 -23.56 -0.21
C LYS A 130 -12.30 -22.12 0.28
N THR A 131 -13.03 -21.83 1.34
CA THR A 131 -13.01 -20.51 1.99
C THR A 131 -12.56 -20.61 3.44
N GLY A 132 -12.02 -19.51 3.95
CA GLY A 132 -11.72 -19.32 5.37
C GLY A 132 -12.19 -17.95 5.85
N GLN A 133 -12.27 -17.77 7.17
CA GLN A 133 -12.67 -16.51 7.78
C GLN A 133 -11.48 -15.87 8.49
N VAL A 134 -11.16 -14.61 8.16
CA VAL A 134 -10.15 -13.81 8.87
C VAL A 134 -10.83 -12.74 9.72
N LYS A 135 -10.24 -12.44 10.89
CA LYS A 135 -10.76 -11.42 11.82
C LYS A 135 -10.60 -10.02 11.23
N SER A 136 -9.47 -9.76 10.57
CA SER A 136 -9.24 -8.49 9.90
C SER A 136 -8.19 -8.59 8.81
N ILE A 137 -8.31 -7.71 7.82
CA ILE A 137 -7.27 -7.40 6.83
C ILE A 137 -6.94 -5.91 6.97
N GLY A 138 -5.66 -5.57 6.95
CA GLY A 138 -5.20 -4.18 7.06
C GLY A 138 -4.06 -3.85 6.09
N VAL A 139 -4.11 -2.67 5.50
CA VAL A 139 -3.15 -2.17 4.51
C VAL A 139 -3.00 -0.65 4.66
N GLY A 140 -1.78 -0.14 4.87
CA GLY A 140 -1.50 1.31 4.97
C GLY A 140 -2.41 2.09 5.92
N GLY A 141 -2.80 1.48 7.05
CA GLY A 141 -3.72 2.07 8.03
C GLY A 141 -5.21 1.82 7.77
N ALA A 142 -5.61 1.49 6.53
CA ALA A 142 -6.96 1.04 6.22
C ALA A 142 -7.19 -0.36 6.78
N LYS A 143 -8.41 -0.64 7.27
CA LYS A 143 -8.76 -1.92 7.88
C LYS A 143 -10.19 -2.32 7.57
N VAL A 144 -10.38 -3.60 7.26
CA VAL A 144 -11.70 -4.26 7.18
C VAL A 144 -11.71 -5.44 8.15
N ASN A 145 -12.88 -5.72 8.71
CA ASN A 145 -13.06 -6.79 9.69
C ASN A 145 -13.95 -7.89 9.11
N ASN A 146 -13.81 -9.09 9.66
CA ASN A 146 -14.64 -10.24 9.35
C ASN A 146 -14.74 -10.56 7.84
N VAL A 147 -13.60 -10.73 7.19
CA VAL A 147 -13.52 -11.00 5.74
C VAL A 147 -13.46 -12.50 5.47
N ARG A 148 -14.32 -12.98 4.57
CA ARG A 148 -14.25 -14.34 4.04
C ARG A 148 -13.28 -14.34 2.86
N VAL A 149 -12.24 -15.16 2.93
CA VAL A 149 -11.20 -15.26 1.90
C VAL A 149 -11.32 -16.58 1.14
N ALA A 150 -11.06 -16.57 -0.16
CA ALA A 150 -10.89 -17.77 -0.97
C ALA A 150 -9.49 -18.35 -0.76
N ILE A 151 -9.34 -19.67 -0.79
CA ILE A 151 -8.06 -20.35 -0.63
C ILE A 151 -7.73 -21.07 -1.95
N ALA A 152 -6.69 -20.58 -2.63
CA ALA A 152 -6.18 -21.19 -3.85
C ALA A 152 -5.10 -22.23 -3.51
N PRO A 153 -5.27 -23.49 -3.94
CA PRO A 153 -4.34 -24.57 -3.59
C PRO A 153 -2.95 -24.40 -4.23
N ASN A 154 -2.91 -23.86 -5.45
CA ASN A 154 -1.71 -23.83 -6.30
C ASN A 154 -1.28 -22.40 -6.69
N ALA A 155 -1.69 -21.38 -5.92
CA ALA A 155 -1.27 -19.99 -6.18
C ALA A 155 -0.01 -19.65 -5.38
N ASP A 156 0.91 -18.93 -6.03
CA ASP A 156 2.17 -18.47 -5.40
C ASP A 156 2.02 -17.13 -4.67
N THR A 157 1.04 -16.30 -5.05
CA THR A 157 0.81 -14.97 -4.47
C THR A 157 -0.69 -14.74 -4.28
N GLY A 158 -1.05 -14.11 -3.16
CA GLY A 158 -2.43 -13.73 -2.88
C GLY A 158 -2.89 -12.48 -3.63
N LEU A 159 -4.20 -12.37 -3.82
CA LEU A 159 -4.88 -11.24 -4.45
C LEU A 159 -5.71 -10.50 -3.39
N LEU A 160 -5.47 -9.19 -3.24
CA LEU A 160 -6.31 -8.31 -2.44
C LEU A 160 -7.40 -7.75 -3.35
N GLY A 161 -8.65 -8.08 -3.07
CA GLY A 161 -9.79 -7.76 -3.94
C GLY A 161 -10.69 -6.65 -3.42
N HIS A 162 -11.79 -6.44 -4.13
CA HIS A 162 -12.75 -5.37 -3.89
C HIS A 162 -13.48 -5.50 -2.54
N ASP A 163 -13.52 -6.67 -1.93
CA ASP A 163 -14.02 -6.86 -0.56
C ASP A 163 -13.20 -6.10 0.50
N PHE A 164 -11.94 -5.75 0.20
CA PHE A 164 -11.13 -4.86 1.03
C PHE A 164 -11.37 -3.38 0.71
N PHE A 165 -11.21 -2.98 -0.55
CA PHE A 165 -11.18 -1.57 -0.95
C PHE A 165 -12.50 -1.04 -1.55
N GLY A 166 -13.58 -1.81 -1.56
CA GLY A 166 -14.84 -1.43 -2.23
C GLY A 166 -15.56 -0.21 -1.63
N ASN A 167 -15.21 0.18 -0.40
CA ASN A 167 -15.70 1.40 0.23
C ASN A 167 -14.78 2.62 -0.01
N TYR A 168 -13.83 2.50 -0.93
CA TYR A 168 -12.85 3.53 -1.24
C TYR A 168 -12.83 3.83 -2.73
N ASP A 169 -12.54 5.09 -3.06
CA ASP A 169 -12.00 5.44 -4.37
C ASP A 169 -10.50 5.19 -4.35
N VAL A 170 -10.00 4.55 -5.41
CA VAL A 170 -8.63 4.06 -5.49
C VAL A 170 -7.87 4.83 -6.55
N LYS A 171 -6.76 5.44 -6.17
CA LYS A 171 -5.79 6.03 -7.11
C LYS A 171 -4.49 5.26 -7.05
N ILE A 172 -4.06 4.71 -8.18
CA ILE A 172 -2.82 3.93 -8.29
C ILE A 172 -1.78 4.79 -9.03
N GLY A 173 -0.81 5.31 -8.28
CA GLY A 173 0.33 6.04 -8.82
C GLY A 173 1.52 5.13 -9.12
N LYS A 174 2.67 5.74 -9.45
CA LYS A 174 3.91 4.99 -9.78
C LYS A 174 4.38 4.11 -8.61
N ASN A 175 4.51 4.71 -7.42
CA ASN A 175 5.10 4.10 -6.22
C ASN A 175 4.12 4.02 -5.03
N MET A 176 2.89 4.48 -5.20
CA MET A 176 1.94 4.66 -4.10
C MET A 176 0.51 4.46 -4.57
N ILE A 177 -0.30 3.84 -3.72
CA ILE A 177 -1.76 3.77 -3.85
C ILE A 177 -2.37 4.70 -2.81
N GLU A 178 -3.35 5.49 -3.20
CA GLU A 178 -4.15 6.33 -2.32
C GLU A 178 -5.57 5.77 -2.28
N LEU A 179 -6.08 5.48 -1.08
CA LEU A 179 -7.48 5.11 -0.84
C LEU A 179 -8.20 6.30 -0.22
N TYR A 180 -9.31 6.71 -0.83
CA TYR A 180 -10.19 7.77 -0.33
C TYR A 180 -11.51 7.15 0.11
N ARG A 181 -11.82 7.17 1.40
CA ARG A 181 -13.05 6.58 1.93
C ARG A 181 -14.25 7.31 1.34
N ARG A 182 -15.17 6.55 0.73
CA ARG A 182 -16.45 7.08 0.27
C ARG A 182 -17.30 7.49 1.47
N GLN A 183 -17.84 8.69 1.45
CA GLN A 183 -18.86 9.10 2.42
C GLN A 183 -20.08 8.21 2.23
N LYS A 184 -20.64 7.65 3.30
CA LYS A 184 -21.94 6.99 3.20
C LYS A 184 -22.97 8.07 2.93
N THR A 185 -23.52 8.12 1.72
CA THR A 185 -24.77 8.84 1.51
C THR A 185 -25.78 8.24 2.48
N ALA A 186 -26.41 9.06 3.32
CA ALA A 186 -27.50 8.60 4.15
C ALA A 186 -28.56 8.02 3.21
N SER A 187 -28.67 6.69 3.17
CA SER A 187 -29.80 6.04 2.53
C SER A 187 -31.02 6.43 3.35
N ASN A 188 -31.88 7.29 2.80
CA ASN A 188 -33.22 7.50 3.35
C ASN A 188 -33.85 6.12 3.47
N GLN A 189 -34.11 5.76 4.73
CA GLN A 189 -34.84 4.58 5.12
C GLN A 189 -36.33 4.80 4.88
#